data_AF-A0A954N7L4-F1
#
_entry.id   AF-A0A954N7L4-F1
#
_cell.length_a   1.000
_cell.length_b   1.000
_cell.length_c   1.000
_cell.angle_alpha   90.00
_cell.angle_beta   90.00
_cell.angle_gamma   90.00
#
_symmetry.space_group_name_H-M   'P 1'
#
loop_
_entity.id
_entity.type
_entity.pdbx_description
1 polymer ?
#
loop_
_entity_poly.entity_id
_entity_poly.type
_entity_poly.pdbx_seq_one_letter_code
_entity_poly.pdbx_strand_id
1 'polypeptide(L)'
;MAKSPIKKAKWIDGTAPDQPVVDVARHALASRLELVCYYLPLAAERWQEEIEYVHQLRVITRRSVAALDTFGHLVSNRRREWLGRRLKKIRRAAGEARDCDVQLERLAAWSAHHPDRDVTALAEWVCERRRCAQQPIVARQQKLAAKDFDRRIEKFIAHVGRKVKPKKLAQQDFGMAARLALPPIVDEFFTAGSADLNRVEQLHQFRIAGKRLRYAIELLEGAFPSQLRKDVYPEVENLQAMLGTVNDHATAANRYRHWAEAAGQSSPVCDTPTPAVPPALLLDWADEEQAALDHSRIEFAQWWSDDRAESLRQQLSRLAGSK
;
A
#
# COMPACT_ATOMS: atom_id res chain seq x y z
N MET A 1 12.69 -18.55 20.25
CA MET A 1 11.35 -17.94 20.44
C MET A 1 10.50 -18.24 19.22
N ALA A 2 9.28 -18.74 19.38
CA ALA A 2 8.38 -18.97 18.24
C ALA A 2 8.04 -17.63 17.57
N LYS A 3 8.11 -17.56 16.24
CA LYS A 3 7.70 -16.36 15.48
C LYS A 3 6.23 -16.05 15.77
N SER A 4 5.92 -14.83 16.23
CA SER A 4 4.52 -14.40 16.37
C SER A 4 3.82 -14.50 15.01
N PRO A 5 2.58 -15.01 14.95
CA PRO A 5 1.87 -15.14 13.68
C PRO A 5 1.67 -13.77 13.02
N ILE A 6 1.88 -13.71 11.71
CA ILE A 6 1.60 -12.53 10.90
C ILE A 6 0.09 -12.33 10.82
N LYS A 7 -0.42 -11.34 11.54
CA LYS A 7 -1.83 -10.94 11.54
C LYS A 7 -2.13 -10.06 10.33
N LYS A 8 -3.15 -10.42 9.55
CA LYS A 8 -3.60 -9.65 8.37
C LYS A 8 -5.06 -9.25 8.57
N ALA A 9 -5.40 -7.99 8.29
CA ALA A 9 -6.78 -7.53 8.16
C ALA A 9 -7.02 -7.16 6.68
N LYS A 10 -7.50 -8.12 5.90
CA LYS A 10 -7.87 -7.93 4.50
C LYS A 10 -9.36 -7.58 4.40
N TRP A 11 -10.20 -8.49 4.88
CA TRP A 11 -11.65 -8.37 4.86
C TRP A 11 -12.19 -7.77 6.15
N ILE A 12 -13.47 -7.38 6.14
CA ILE A 12 -14.22 -7.03 7.34
C ILE A 12 -15.22 -8.16 7.58
N ASP A 13 -14.84 -9.12 8.42
CA ASP A 13 -15.66 -10.30 8.68
C ASP A 13 -16.93 -9.93 9.45
N GLY A 14 -18.02 -10.70 9.24
CA GLY A 14 -19.29 -10.50 9.97
C GLY A 14 -20.09 -9.26 9.57
N THR A 15 -19.86 -8.72 8.35
CA THR A 15 -20.63 -7.60 7.82
C THR A 15 -21.84 -8.06 7.02
N ALA A 16 -22.93 -7.29 7.09
CA ALA A 16 -24.15 -7.54 6.33
C ALA A 16 -24.76 -6.21 5.82
N PRO A 17 -25.51 -6.22 4.69
CA PRO A 17 -26.01 -4.99 4.05
C PRO A 17 -26.98 -4.17 4.90
N ASP A 18 -27.73 -4.80 5.80
CA ASP A 18 -28.74 -4.21 6.69
C ASP A 18 -28.14 -3.67 8.00
N GLN A 19 -26.85 -3.91 8.25
CA GLN A 19 -26.18 -3.36 9.42
C GLN A 19 -26.03 -1.83 9.30
N PRO A 20 -26.10 -1.10 10.42
CA PRO A 20 -25.76 0.33 10.44
C PRO A 20 -24.33 0.56 9.95
N VAL A 21 -24.15 1.46 8.97
CA VAL A 21 -22.83 1.81 8.41
C VAL A 21 -21.83 2.24 9.48
N VAL A 22 -22.29 2.84 10.58
CA VAL A 22 -21.43 3.24 11.70
C VAL A 22 -20.78 2.06 12.43
N ASP A 23 -21.47 0.93 12.54
CA ASP A 23 -20.97 -0.24 13.25
C ASP A 23 -19.92 -0.96 12.38
N VAL A 24 -20.21 -1.09 11.07
CA VAL A 24 -19.24 -1.56 10.08
C VAL A 24 -18.00 -0.65 10.05
N ALA A 25 -18.19 0.67 10.04
CA ALA A 25 -17.08 1.62 10.05
C ALA A 25 -16.22 1.51 11.32
N ARG A 26 -16.85 1.34 12.50
CA ARG A 26 -16.11 1.11 13.75
C ARG A 26 -15.29 -0.16 13.67
N HIS A 27 -15.87 -1.26 13.21
CA HIS A 27 -15.17 -2.54 13.10
C HIS A 27 -14.03 -2.48 12.06
N ALA A 28 -14.26 -1.84 10.90
CA ALA A 28 -13.28 -1.64 9.85
C ALA A 28 -12.06 -0.83 10.32
N LEU A 29 -12.32 0.26 11.06
CA LEU A 29 -11.28 1.12 11.62
C LEU A 29 -10.56 0.44 12.78
N ALA A 30 -11.28 -0.23 13.68
CA ALA A 30 -10.69 -0.95 14.82
C ALA A 30 -9.73 -2.04 14.37
N SER A 31 -10.20 -2.99 13.56
CA SER A 31 -9.40 -4.12 13.05
C SER A 31 -8.10 -3.70 12.35
N ARG A 32 -8.07 -2.50 11.75
CA ARG A 32 -6.89 -1.96 11.06
C ARG A 32 -6.00 -1.13 11.98
N LEU A 33 -6.57 -0.24 12.78
CA LEU A 33 -5.81 0.65 13.65
C LEU A 33 -5.17 -0.10 14.83
N GLU A 34 -5.84 -1.12 15.37
CA GLU A 34 -5.26 -2.01 16.38
C GLU A 34 -4.04 -2.74 15.82
N LEU A 35 -4.09 -3.17 14.55
CA LEU A 35 -2.92 -3.76 13.88
C LEU A 35 -1.82 -2.73 13.61
N VAL A 36 -2.13 -1.45 13.39
CA VAL A 36 -1.10 -0.38 13.37
C VAL A 36 -0.41 -0.29 14.73
N CYS A 37 -1.19 -0.28 15.82
CA CYS A 37 -0.66 -0.27 17.20
C CYS A 37 0.16 -1.52 17.50
N TYR A 38 -0.23 -2.68 16.97
CA TYR A 38 0.50 -3.94 17.11
C TYR A 38 1.84 -3.96 16.34
N TYR A 39 1.83 -3.56 15.06
CA TYR A 39 3.02 -3.65 14.21
C TYR A 39 4.02 -2.51 14.42
N LEU A 40 3.59 -1.35 14.93
CA LEU A 40 4.49 -0.22 15.16
C LEU A 40 5.65 -0.54 16.13
N PRO A 41 5.43 -1.09 17.34
CA PRO A 41 6.51 -1.51 18.23
C PRO A 41 7.31 -2.67 17.66
N LEU A 42 6.68 -3.66 17.02
CA LEU A 42 7.40 -4.78 16.39
C LEU A 42 8.36 -4.30 15.29
N ALA A 43 7.90 -3.41 14.42
CA ALA A 43 8.73 -2.83 13.37
C ALA A 43 9.81 -1.88 13.90
N ALA A 44 9.63 -1.32 15.10
CA ALA A 44 10.61 -0.44 15.73
C ALA A 44 11.71 -1.22 16.47
N GLU A 45 11.33 -2.24 17.23
CA GLU A 45 12.19 -2.88 18.23
C GLU A 45 12.60 -4.30 17.83
N ARG A 46 11.80 -5.00 17.02
CA ARG A 46 11.97 -6.42 16.67
C ARG A 46 12.16 -6.66 15.18
N TRP A 47 12.58 -5.63 14.45
CA TRP A 47 12.71 -5.66 12.99
C TRP A 47 13.76 -6.67 12.47
N GLN A 48 14.75 -7.03 13.29
CA GLN A 48 15.78 -8.03 12.94
C GLN A 48 15.27 -9.46 13.10
N GLU A 49 14.20 -9.68 13.85
CA GLU A 49 13.63 -11.01 14.06
C GLU A 49 12.76 -11.44 12.86
N GLU A 50 12.12 -10.47 12.21
CA GLU A 50 11.19 -10.72 11.12
C GLU A 50 11.05 -9.48 10.21
N ILE A 51 11.48 -9.61 8.97
CA ILE A 51 11.44 -8.55 7.94
C ILE A 51 9.99 -8.12 7.63
N GLU A 52 9.04 -9.05 7.80
CA GLU A 52 7.63 -8.79 7.55
C GLU A 52 7.04 -7.72 8.48
N TYR A 53 7.61 -7.44 9.66
CA TYR A 53 7.04 -6.43 10.56
C TYR A 53 6.99 -5.03 9.94
N VAL A 54 8.04 -4.62 9.22
CA VAL A 54 8.06 -3.33 8.51
C VAL A 54 7.12 -3.35 7.31
N HIS A 55 7.07 -4.47 6.57
CA HIS A 55 6.15 -4.65 5.46
C HIS A 55 4.69 -4.53 5.92
N GLN A 56 4.30 -5.29 6.95
CA GLN A 56 2.96 -5.29 7.51
C GLN A 56 2.57 -3.93 8.08
N LEU A 57 3.46 -3.24 8.81
CA LEU A 57 3.22 -1.87 9.28
C LEU A 57 2.83 -0.94 8.12
N ARG A 58 3.52 -1.04 6.98
CA ARG A 58 3.21 -0.21 5.80
C ARG A 58 1.89 -0.59 5.16
N VAL A 59 1.63 -1.88 4.98
CA VAL A 59 0.39 -2.39 4.38
C VAL A 59 -0.81 -1.97 5.23
N ILE A 60 -0.76 -2.23 6.54
CA ILE A 60 -1.88 -1.93 7.43
C ILE A 60 -2.10 -0.43 7.60
N THR A 61 -1.04 0.37 7.65
CA THR A 61 -1.18 1.84 7.69
C THR A 61 -1.84 2.37 6.42
N ARG A 62 -1.53 1.78 5.25
CA ARG A 62 -2.16 2.17 3.98
C ARG A 62 -3.64 1.77 3.93
N ARG A 63 -3.97 0.54 4.35
CA ARG A 63 -5.37 0.08 4.51
C ARG A 63 -6.15 0.91 5.52
N SER A 64 -5.50 1.34 6.61
CA SER A 64 -6.10 2.24 7.61
C SER A 64 -6.41 3.62 7.03
N VAL A 65 -5.55 4.15 6.15
CA VAL A 65 -5.84 5.40 5.42
C VAL A 65 -7.02 5.20 4.48
N ALA A 66 -7.07 4.11 3.72
CA ALA A 66 -8.21 3.82 2.84
C ALA A 66 -9.52 3.70 3.63
N ALA A 67 -9.52 2.98 4.76
CA ALA A 67 -10.68 2.90 5.65
C ALA A 67 -11.10 4.29 6.20
N LEU A 68 -10.13 5.13 6.54
CA LEU A 68 -10.38 6.50 6.98
C LEU A 68 -10.90 7.40 5.86
N ASP A 69 -10.55 7.14 4.60
CA ASP A 69 -11.07 7.88 3.46
C ASP A 69 -12.50 7.45 3.12
N THR A 70 -12.79 6.14 3.15
CA THR A 70 -14.14 5.58 2.95
C THR A 70 -15.11 6.01 4.06
N PHE A 71 -14.74 5.82 5.32
CA PHE A 71 -15.62 6.08 6.48
C PHE A 71 -15.37 7.43 7.15
N GLY A 72 -14.53 8.29 6.57
CA GLY A 72 -14.11 9.56 7.16
C GLY A 72 -15.24 10.54 7.43
N HIS A 73 -16.35 10.42 6.70
CA HIS A 73 -17.56 11.23 6.90
C HIS A 73 -18.28 10.91 8.23
N LEU A 74 -17.99 9.76 8.86
CA LEU A 74 -18.57 9.35 10.14
C LEU A 74 -17.80 9.88 11.36
N VAL A 75 -16.71 10.61 11.16
CA VAL A 75 -15.94 11.30 12.20
C VAL A 75 -15.83 12.79 11.88
N SER A 76 -15.48 13.61 12.86
CA SER A 76 -15.24 15.03 12.57
C SER A 76 -13.99 15.22 11.69
N ASN A 77 -14.01 16.22 10.81
CA ASN A 77 -12.87 16.58 9.95
C ASN A 77 -11.57 16.72 10.74
N ARG A 78 -11.62 17.38 11.91
CA ARG A 78 -10.46 17.51 12.82
C ARG A 78 -9.87 16.16 13.24
N ARG A 79 -10.72 15.16 13.54
CA ARG A 79 -10.25 13.81 13.94
C ARG A 79 -9.72 13.05 12.72
N ARG A 80 -10.40 13.14 11.58
CA ARG A 80 -9.96 12.57 10.31
C ARG A 80 -8.56 13.06 9.94
N GLU A 81 -8.37 14.38 9.88
CA GLU A 81 -7.07 14.98 9.57
C GLU A 81 -5.98 14.64 10.59
N TRP A 82 -6.35 14.60 11.88
CA TRP A 82 -5.42 14.21 12.93
C TRP A 82 -4.89 12.80 12.69
N LEU A 83 -5.78 11.82 12.49
CA LEU A 83 -5.40 10.43 12.29
C LEU A 83 -4.67 10.23 10.96
N GLY A 84 -5.19 10.79 9.87
CA GLY A 84 -4.56 10.71 8.55
C GLY A 84 -3.13 11.25 8.56
N ARG A 85 -2.88 12.38 9.25
CA ARG A 85 -1.52 12.91 9.43
C ARG A 85 -0.61 11.97 10.23
N ARG A 86 -1.12 11.24 11.23
CA ARG A 86 -0.33 10.27 12.01
C ARG A 86 0.01 9.05 11.17
N LEU A 87 -0.97 8.44 10.50
CA LEU A 87 -0.77 7.30 9.60
C LEU A 87 0.22 7.64 8.48
N LYS A 88 0.09 8.82 7.84
CA LYS A 88 1.04 9.29 6.83
C LYS A 88 2.47 9.39 7.38
N LYS A 89 2.63 9.87 8.61
CA LYS A 89 3.94 10.00 9.27
C LYS A 89 4.54 8.65 9.69
N ILE A 90 3.72 7.68 10.09
CA ILE A 90 4.16 6.30 10.35
C ILE A 90 4.64 5.65 9.05
N ARG A 91 3.82 5.70 8.00
CA ARG A 91 4.15 5.12 6.69
C ARG A 91 5.43 5.72 6.07
N ARG A 92 5.62 7.03 6.22
CA ARG A 92 6.84 7.72 5.75
C ARG A 92 8.09 7.31 6.54
N ALA A 93 7.97 7.16 7.85
CA ALA A 93 9.09 6.70 8.69
C ALA A 93 9.55 5.29 8.30
N ALA A 94 8.61 4.39 7.98
CA ALA A 94 8.90 3.06 7.46
C ALA A 94 9.16 3.05 5.93
N GLY A 95 9.36 4.20 5.31
CA GLY A 95 9.60 4.37 3.86
C GLY A 95 10.85 3.65 3.41
N GLU A 96 11.96 4.22 3.86
CA GLU A 96 13.31 3.82 3.48
C GLU A 96 13.65 2.41 3.92
N ALA A 97 13.18 2.00 5.11
CA ALA A 97 13.42 0.65 5.63
C ALA A 97 12.88 -0.43 4.68
N ARG A 98 11.61 -0.32 4.27
CA ARG A 98 11.03 -1.28 3.32
C ARG A 98 11.65 -1.19 1.93
N ASP A 99 12.08 0.01 1.53
CA ASP A 99 12.77 0.18 0.26
C ASP A 99 14.09 -0.62 0.27
N CYS A 100 14.90 -0.48 1.31
CA CYS A 100 16.11 -1.27 1.47
C CYS A 100 15.82 -2.78 1.57
N ASP A 101 14.77 -3.20 2.29
CA ASP A 101 14.36 -4.61 2.34
C ASP A 101 14.08 -5.18 0.93
N VAL A 102 13.37 -4.42 0.10
CA VAL A 102 13.09 -4.79 -1.30
C VAL A 102 14.38 -4.81 -2.13
N GLN A 103 15.28 -3.85 -1.92
CA GLN A 103 16.56 -3.82 -2.64
C GLN A 103 17.45 -5.02 -2.31
N LEU A 104 17.51 -5.44 -1.04
CA LEU A 104 18.26 -6.63 -0.65
C LEU A 104 17.68 -7.91 -1.28
N GLU A 105 16.35 -8.02 -1.33
CA GLU A 105 15.66 -9.13 -2.00
C GLU A 105 15.97 -9.18 -3.50
N ARG A 106 15.91 -8.02 -4.18
CA ARG A 106 16.25 -7.89 -5.61
C ARG A 106 17.73 -8.16 -5.88
N LEU A 107 18.62 -7.68 -5.01
CA LEU A 107 20.05 -7.89 -5.13
C LEU A 107 20.42 -9.37 -4.98
N ALA A 108 19.80 -10.06 -4.03
CA ALA A 108 19.98 -11.50 -3.84
C ALA A 108 19.52 -12.29 -5.09
N ALA A 109 18.37 -11.93 -5.66
CA ALA A 109 17.88 -12.54 -6.89
C ALA A 109 18.82 -12.26 -8.08
N TRP A 110 19.26 -11.01 -8.24
CA TRP A 110 20.15 -10.62 -9.32
C TRP A 110 21.53 -11.31 -9.23
N SER A 111 22.11 -11.38 -8.03
CA SER A 111 23.37 -12.06 -7.77
C SER A 111 23.30 -13.56 -8.07
N ALA A 112 22.15 -14.21 -7.82
CA ALA A 112 21.95 -15.61 -8.17
C ALA A 112 21.99 -15.87 -9.68
N HIS A 113 21.64 -14.88 -10.51
CA HIS A 113 21.75 -14.95 -11.97
C HIS A 113 23.10 -14.49 -12.51
N HIS A 114 23.90 -13.81 -11.69
CA HIS A 114 25.19 -13.24 -12.06
C HIS A 114 26.30 -13.61 -11.05
N PRO A 115 26.64 -14.91 -10.93
CA PRO A 115 27.58 -15.40 -9.91
C PRO A 115 28.99 -14.81 -10.05
N ASP A 116 29.36 -14.39 -11.26
CA ASP A 116 30.68 -13.80 -11.55
C ASP A 116 30.77 -12.30 -11.20
N ARG A 117 29.67 -11.68 -10.76
CA ARG A 117 29.60 -10.25 -10.45
C ARG A 117 29.65 -10.04 -8.93
N ASP A 118 30.68 -9.33 -8.46
CA ASP A 118 30.78 -8.96 -7.05
C ASP A 118 29.84 -7.79 -6.71
N VAL A 119 28.85 -8.08 -5.86
CA VAL A 119 27.88 -7.11 -5.32
C VAL A 119 28.02 -6.89 -3.82
N THR A 120 29.07 -7.43 -3.20
CA THR A 120 29.23 -7.44 -1.74
C THR A 120 29.20 -6.02 -1.17
N ALA A 121 29.96 -5.10 -1.76
CA ALA A 121 29.99 -3.69 -1.35
C ALA A 121 28.60 -3.00 -1.49
N LEU A 122 27.82 -3.37 -2.50
CA LEU A 122 26.46 -2.84 -2.67
C LEU A 122 25.54 -3.37 -1.58
N ALA A 123 25.59 -4.68 -1.31
CA ALA A 123 24.78 -5.32 -0.28
C ALA A 123 25.07 -4.74 1.10
N GLU A 124 26.34 -4.56 1.45
CA GLU A 124 26.78 -3.95 2.71
C GLU A 124 26.28 -2.52 2.85
N TRP A 125 26.37 -1.73 1.77
CA TRP A 125 25.86 -0.37 1.77
C TRP A 125 24.33 -0.30 1.94
N VAL A 126 23.56 -1.14 1.23
CA VAL A 126 22.10 -1.21 1.41
C VAL A 126 21.76 -1.68 2.83
N CYS A 127 22.52 -2.62 3.40
CA CYS A 127 22.37 -3.04 4.80
C CYS A 127 22.61 -1.89 5.78
N GLU A 128 23.64 -1.07 5.58
CA GLU A 128 23.89 0.09 6.43
C GLU A 128 22.80 1.14 6.30
N ARG A 129 22.36 1.45 5.08
CA ARG A 129 21.19 2.31 4.85
C ARG A 129 19.94 1.77 5.52
N ARG A 130 19.73 0.45 5.51
CA ARG A 130 18.62 -0.20 6.21
C ARG A 130 18.71 0.00 7.72
N ARG A 131 19.90 -0.10 8.33
CA ARG A 131 20.15 0.17 9.75
C ARG A 131 19.84 1.63 10.08
N CYS A 132 20.35 2.58 9.29
CA CYS A 132 20.05 4.00 9.44
C CYS A 132 18.55 4.30 9.31
N ALA A 133 17.87 3.67 8.35
CA ALA A 133 16.43 3.79 8.11
C ALA A 133 15.55 3.28 9.25
N GLN A 134 16.14 2.60 10.25
CA GLN A 134 15.42 2.18 11.45
C GLN A 134 15.11 3.35 12.39
N GLN A 135 16.01 4.34 12.47
CA GLN A 135 15.90 5.45 13.42
C GLN A 135 14.60 6.25 13.30
N PRO A 136 14.10 6.60 12.09
CA PRO A 136 12.81 7.27 11.95
C PRO A 136 11.62 6.48 12.49
N ILE A 137 11.65 5.13 12.39
CA ILE A 137 10.59 4.25 12.90
C ILE A 137 10.61 4.25 14.43
N VAL A 138 11.79 4.05 15.03
CA VAL A 138 11.99 4.08 16.49
C VAL A 138 11.57 5.42 17.08
N ALA A 139 12.07 6.53 16.53
CA ALA A 139 11.70 7.87 17.00
C ALA A 139 10.19 8.14 16.85
N ARG A 140 9.54 7.56 15.83
CA ARG A 140 8.08 7.66 15.66
C ARG A 140 7.34 6.85 16.72
N GLN A 141 7.77 5.62 16.98
CA GLN A 141 7.18 4.74 17.98
C GLN A 141 7.28 5.37 19.37
N GLN A 142 8.47 5.79 19.79
CA GLN A 142 8.69 6.41 21.11
C GLN A 142 7.82 7.67 21.30
N LYS A 143 7.77 8.54 20.27
CA LYS A 143 6.96 9.76 20.31
C LYS A 143 5.45 9.50 20.40
N LEU A 144 4.98 8.38 19.85
CA LEU A 144 3.57 7.99 19.89
C LEU A 144 3.26 7.28 21.22
N ALA A 145 4.13 6.40 21.70
CA ALA A 145 4.04 5.75 23.01
C ALA A 145 3.99 6.79 24.14
N ALA A 146 4.89 7.78 24.14
CA ALA A 146 4.91 8.88 25.12
C ALA A 146 3.63 9.74 25.11
N LYS A 147 2.78 9.62 24.09
CA LYS A 147 1.50 10.34 23.98
C LYS A 147 0.30 9.42 24.16
N ASP A 148 0.51 8.19 24.59
CA ASP A 148 -0.53 7.19 24.81
C ASP A 148 -1.37 6.99 23.53
N PHE A 149 -0.67 6.63 22.44
CA PHE A 149 -1.27 6.55 21.11
C PHE A 149 -2.38 5.50 21.05
N ASP A 150 -2.21 4.37 21.72
CA ASP A 150 -3.19 3.27 21.75
C ASP A 150 -4.51 3.76 22.36
N ARG A 151 -4.46 4.41 23.54
CA ARG A 151 -5.64 5.03 24.13
C ARG A 151 -6.26 6.13 23.26
N ARG A 152 -5.46 6.86 22.48
CA ARG A 152 -6.00 7.84 21.52
C ARG A 152 -6.71 7.16 20.35
N ILE A 153 -6.24 6.00 19.90
CA ILE A 153 -6.88 5.18 18.88
C ILE A 153 -8.19 4.60 19.42
N GLU A 154 -8.21 4.02 20.62
CA GLU A 154 -9.43 3.56 21.29
C GLU A 154 -10.47 4.69 21.40
N LYS A 155 -10.04 5.86 21.89
CA LYS A 155 -10.90 7.05 21.94
C LYS A 155 -11.37 7.47 20.55
N PHE A 156 -10.53 7.37 19.52
CA PHE A 156 -10.94 7.71 18.15
C PHE A 156 -12.06 6.77 17.67
N ILE A 157 -11.88 5.46 17.83
CA ILE A 157 -12.86 4.42 17.46
C ILE A 157 -14.18 4.65 18.19
N ALA A 158 -14.13 4.88 19.51
CA ALA A 158 -15.32 5.16 20.32
C ALA A 158 -16.08 6.44 19.90
N HIS A 159 -15.45 7.35 19.16
CA HIS A 159 -16.06 8.59 18.67
C HIS A 159 -16.66 8.47 17.26
N VAL A 160 -16.44 7.37 16.54
CA VAL A 160 -17.05 7.13 15.23
C VAL A 160 -18.58 7.14 15.36
N GLY A 161 -19.23 8.00 14.56
CA GLY A 161 -20.67 8.20 14.56
C GLY A 161 -21.21 9.22 15.56
N ARG A 162 -20.46 9.61 16.61
CA ARG A 162 -21.01 10.41 17.72
C ARG A 162 -21.50 11.81 17.33
N LYS A 163 -20.83 12.45 16.36
CA LYS A 163 -21.11 13.84 15.92
C LYS A 163 -21.65 13.93 14.50
N VAL A 164 -22.10 12.82 13.93
CA VAL A 164 -22.65 12.79 12.56
C VAL A 164 -24.01 13.46 12.56
N LYS A 165 -24.21 14.41 11.66
CA LYS A 165 -25.49 15.11 11.45
C LYS A 165 -25.88 15.05 9.97
N PRO A 166 -27.15 14.72 9.65
CA PRO A 166 -28.17 14.19 10.56
C PRO A 166 -27.81 12.79 11.07
N LYS A 167 -28.27 12.41 12.29
CA LYS A 167 -27.94 11.11 12.91
C LYS A 167 -28.30 9.91 12.02
N LYS A 168 -29.35 10.05 11.20
CA LYS A 168 -29.78 9.01 10.23
C LYS A 168 -28.69 8.58 9.26
N LEU A 169 -27.73 9.45 8.91
CA LEU A 169 -26.63 9.08 8.01
C LEU A 169 -25.70 8.04 8.63
N ALA A 170 -25.48 8.10 9.95
CA ALA A 170 -24.67 7.09 10.64
C ALA A 170 -25.43 5.77 10.84
N GLN A 171 -26.76 5.83 10.85
CA GLN A 171 -27.65 4.67 11.04
C GLN A 171 -28.17 4.11 9.71
N GLN A 172 -27.71 4.64 8.58
CA GLN A 172 -28.08 4.15 7.27
C GLN A 172 -27.55 2.74 7.05
N ASP A 173 -28.32 1.94 6.32
CA ASP A 173 -27.92 0.60 5.89
C ASP A 173 -26.58 0.64 5.16
N PHE A 174 -25.66 -0.22 5.59
CA PHE A 174 -24.33 -0.35 4.99
C PHE A 174 -24.40 -0.63 3.48
N GLY A 175 -25.36 -1.45 3.05
CA GLY A 175 -25.67 -1.73 1.65
C GLY A 175 -25.93 -0.46 0.84
N MET A 176 -26.77 0.42 1.37
CA MET A 176 -27.10 1.69 0.71
C MET A 176 -25.90 2.64 0.69
N ALA A 177 -25.14 2.73 1.80
CA ALA A 177 -23.94 3.55 1.86
C ALA A 177 -22.87 3.07 0.87
N ALA A 178 -22.65 1.76 0.76
CA ALA A 178 -21.69 1.15 -0.15
C ALA A 178 -22.08 1.38 -1.63
N ARG A 179 -23.37 1.25 -1.98
CA ARG A 179 -23.89 1.54 -3.32
C ARG A 179 -23.69 3.01 -3.74
N LEU A 180 -23.63 3.93 -2.79
CA LEU A 180 -23.30 5.34 -3.07
C LEU A 180 -21.77 5.58 -3.13
N ALA A 181 -21.00 4.83 -2.36
CA ALA A 181 -19.55 5.04 -2.23
C ALA A 181 -18.72 4.38 -3.35
N LEU A 182 -19.15 3.23 -3.87
CA LEU A 182 -18.39 2.46 -4.85
C LEU A 182 -18.37 3.08 -6.26
N PRO A 183 -19.49 3.59 -6.84
CA PRO A 183 -19.51 4.05 -8.23
C PRO A 183 -18.48 5.13 -8.57
N PRO A 184 -18.28 6.20 -7.76
CA PRO A 184 -17.27 7.20 -8.06
C PRO A 184 -15.83 6.63 -8.12
N ILE A 185 -15.55 5.58 -7.36
CA ILE A 185 -14.25 4.90 -7.34
C ILE A 185 -14.08 4.02 -8.59
N VAL A 186 -15.16 3.38 -9.02
CA VAL A 186 -15.20 2.61 -10.27
C VAL A 186 -15.03 3.54 -11.48
N ASP A 187 -15.67 4.69 -11.49
CA ASP A 187 -15.55 5.69 -12.56
C ASP A 187 -14.12 6.24 -12.64
N GLU A 188 -13.51 6.59 -11.49
CA GLU A 188 -12.09 7.00 -11.43
C GLU A 188 -11.17 5.91 -11.99
N PHE A 189 -11.42 4.65 -11.62
CA PHE A 189 -10.65 3.50 -12.08
C PHE A 189 -10.72 3.33 -13.60
N PHE A 190 -11.92 3.36 -14.19
CA PHE A 190 -12.07 3.19 -15.63
C PHE A 190 -11.59 4.40 -16.43
N THR A 191 -11.74 5.61 -15.89
CA THR A 191 -11.19 6.83 -16.51
C THR A 191 -9.67 6.76 -16.60
N ALA A 192 -9.00 6.27 -15.54
CA ALA A 192 -7.55 6.08 -15.56
C ALA A 192 -7.14 4.91 -16.47
N GLY A 193 -7.94 3.85 -16.54
CA GLY A 193 -7.69 2.68 -17.38
C GLY A 193 -7.94 2.89 -18.88
N SER A 194 -8.61 3.97 -19.28
CA SER A 194 -8.85 4.34 -20.68
C SER A 194 -7.88 5.42 -21.19
N ALA A 195 -6.92 5.85 -20.39
CA ALA A 195 -5.90 6.81 -20.79
C ALA A 195 -4.86 6.18 -21.74
N ASP A 196 -3.95 6.99 -22.28
CA ASP A 196 -2.79 6.48 -23.04
C ASP A 196 -1.81 5.76 -22.10
N LEU A 197 -2.02 4.46 -21.90
CA LEU A 197 -1.24 3.59 -21.01
C LEU A 197 0.18 3.30 -21.55
N ASN A 198 0.56 3.86 -22.70
CA ASN A 198 1.96 3.89 -23.12
C ASN A 198 2.77 4.91 -22.32
N ARG A 199 2.13 5.84 -21.61
CA ARG A 199 2.81 6.82 -20.77
C ARG A 199 2.95 6.31 -19.34
N VAL A 200 4.16 6.38 -18.79
CA VAL A 200 4.48 5.91 -17.43
C VAL A 200 3.63 6.64 -16.38
N GLU A 201 3.37 7.93 -16.59
CA GLU A 201 2.53 8.74 -15.71
C GLU A 201 1.10 8.22 -15.66
N GLN A 202 0.55 7.79 -16.80
CA GLN A 202 -0.82 7.26 -16.88
C GLN A 202 -0.91 5.87 -16.26
N LEU A 203 0.07 5.00 -16.50
CA LEU A 203 0.20 3.73 -15.78
C LEU A 203 0.26 3.92 -14.26
N HIS A 204 0.97 4.97 -13.81
CA HIS A 204 1.04 5.32 -12.39
C HIS A 204 -0.32 5.78 -11.84
N GLN A 205 -1.05 6.65 -12.55
CA GLN A 205 -2.40 7.05 -12.15
C GLN A 205 -3.35 5.85 -12.12
N PHE A 206 -3.27 4.97 -13.12
CA PHE A 206 -4.10 3.77 -13.16
C PHE A 206 -3.80 2.83 -11.98
N ARG A 207 -2.52 2.68 -11.62
CA ARG A 207 -2.11 1.94 -10.41
C ARG A 207 -2.65 2.57 -9.13
N ILE A 208 -2.71 3.90 -9.03
CA ILE A 208 -3.32 4.58 -7.87
C ILE A 208 -4.82 4.29 -7.82
N ALA A 209 -5.54 4.46 -8.92
CA ALA A 209 -6.97 4.23 -9.01
C ALA A 209 -7.31 2.75 -8.73
N GLY A 210 -6.53 1.82 -9.29
CA GLY A 210 -6.62 0.39 -9.01
C GLY A 210 -6.49 0.11 -7.51
N LYS A 211 -5.47 0.69 -6.83
CA LYS A 211 -5.29 0.56 -5.36
C LYS A 211 -6.50 1.05 -4.58
N ARG A 212 -7.08 2.18 -4.98
CA ARG A 212 -8.29 2.71 -4.36
C ARG A 212 -9.46 1.75 -4.54
N LEU A 213 -9.69 1.24 -5.76
CA LEU A 213 -10.74 0.27 -6.04
C LEU A 213 -10.59 -1.01 -5.20
N ARG A 214 -9.40 -1.61 -5.16
CA ARG A 214 -9.16 -2.82 -4.34
C ARG A 214 -9.44 -2.59 -2.87
N TYR A 215 -8.95 -1.48 -2.30
CA TYR A 215 -9.20 -1.19 -0.89
C TYR A 215 -10.67 -0.86 -0.62
N ALA A 216 -11.37 -0.23 -1.57
CA ALA A 216 -12.81 -0.04 -1.49
C ALA A 216 -13.54 -1.39 -1.48
N ILE A 217 -13.20 -2.31 -2.38
CA ILE A 217 -13.78 -3.67 -2.39
C ILE A 217 -13.50 -4.40 -1.07
N GLU A 218 -12.26 -4.38 -0.57
CA GLU A 218 -11.90 -4.97 0.74
C GLU A 218 -12.74 -4.45 1.92
N LEU A 219 -13.24 -3.20 1.83
CA LEU A 219 -14.03 -2.53 2.86
C LEU A 219 -15.54 -2.63 2.63
N LEU A 220 -15.98 -2.83 1.39
CA LEU A 220 -17.38 -2.74 1.01
C LEU A 220 -17.97 -4.10 0.61
N GLU A 221 -17.16 -5.17 0.48
CA GLU A 221 -17.62 -6.46 -0.05
C GLU A 221 -18.86 -7.03 0.66
N GLY A 222 -18.96 -6.91 1.98
CA GLY A 222 -20.12 -7.41 2.74
C GLY A 222 -21.44 -6.67 2.49
N ALA A 223 -21.41 -5.58 1.71
CA ALA A 223 -22.59 -4.88 1.23
C ALA A 223 -23.12 -5.41 -0.13
N PHE A 224 -22.35 -6.29 -0.79
CA PHE A 224 -22.62 -6.78 -2.14
C PHE A 224 -22.69 -8.30 -2.18
N PRO A 225 -23.23 -8.90 -3.27
CA PRO A 225 -23.15 -10.33 -3.47
C PRO A 225 -21.71 -10.86 -3.45
N SER A 226 -21.53 -12.11 -3.00
CA SER A 226 -20.20 -12.71 -2.79
C SER A 226 -19.30 -12.74 -4.04
N GLN A 227 -19.89 -12.60 -5.23
CA GLN A 227 -19.21 -12.48 -6.52
C GLN A 227 -18.27 -11.27 -6.57
N LEU A 228 -18.54 -10.18 -5.84
CA LEU A 228 -17.61 -9.05 -5.75
C LEU A 228 -16.26 -9.48 -5.17
N ARG A 229 -16.29 -10.38 -4.16
CA ARG A 229 -15.09 -10.93 -3.52
C ARG A 229 -14.51 -12.13 -4.28
N LYS A 230 -15.35 -12.97 -4.88
CA LYS A 230 -14.93 -14.23 -5.52
C LYS A 230 -14.46 -14.05 -6.96
N ASP A 231 -15.07 -13.13 -7.71
CA ASP A 231 -14.87 -13.01 -9.15
C ASP A 231 -14.16 -11.69 -9.50
N VAL A 232 -14.70 -10.56 -9.05
CA VAL A 232 -14.16 -9.22 -9.37
C VAL A 232 -12.84 -8.93 -8.65
N TYR A 233 -12.78 -9.23 -7.35
CA TYR A 233 -11.60 -8.90 -6.55
C TYR A 233 -10.30 -9.56 -7.09
N PRO A 234 -10.28 -10.86 -7.47
CA PRO A 234 -9.10 -11.47 -8.09
C PRO A 234 -8.64 -10.78 -9.37
N GLU A 235 -9.57 -10.34 -10.23
CA GLU A 235 -9.21 -9.59 -11.45
C GLU A 235 -8.52 -8.27 -11.12
N VAL A 236 -9.05 -7.50 -10.15
CA VAL A 236 -8.45 -6.25 -9.68
C VAL A 236 -7.10 -6.50 -8.97
N GLU A 237 -6.96 -7.61 -8.25
CA GLU A 237 -5.72 -8.02 -7.60
C GLU A 237 -4.64 -8.37 -8.64
N ASN A 238 -4.99 -9.10 -9.70
CA ASN A 238 -4.09 -9.42 -10.80
C ASN A 238 -3.64 -8.17 -11.56
N LEU A 239 -4.58 -7.30 -11.92
CA LEU A 239 -4.28 -6.01 -12.54
C LEU A 239 -3.26 -5.21 -11.73
N GLN A 240 -3.42 -5.17 -10.41
CA GLN A 240 -2.48 -4.49 -9.53
C GLN A 240 -1.13 -5.18 -9.42
N ALA A 241 -1.08 -6.51 -9.54
CA ALA A 241 0.17 -7.24 -9.57
C ALA A 241 0.97 -6.85 -10.81
N MET A 242 0.35 -6.87 -11.99
CA MET A 242 0.98 -6.47 -13.25
C MET A 242 1.45 -5.00 -13.25
N LEU A 243 0.57 -4.07 -12.85
CA LEU A 243 0.95 -2.65 -12.68
C LEU A 243 1.99 -2.46 -11.55
N GLY A 244 2.04 -3.39 -10.60
CA GLY A 244 3.06 -3.46 -9.57
C GLY A 244 4.43 -3.75 -10.15
N THR A 245 4.54 -4.82 -10.92
CA THR A 245 5.75 -5.24 -11.63
C THR A 245 6.30 -4.11 -12.51
N VAL A 246 5.45 -3.51 -13.35
CA VAL A 246 5.83 -2.36 -14.20
C VAL A 246 6.41 -1.21 -13.37
N ASN A 247 5.72 -0.81 -12.30
CA ASN A 247 6.18 0.28 -11.43
C ASN A 247 7.50 -0.04 -10.74
N ASP A 248 7.69 -1.30 -10.33
CA ASP A 248 8.83 -1.73 -9.54
C ASP A 248 10.10 -1.79 -10.41
N HIS A 249 10.01 -2.29 -11.66
CA HIS A 249 11.09 -2.19 -12.65
C HIS A 249 11.44 -0.73 -12.99
N ALA A 250 10.43 0.11 -13.26
CA ALA A 250 10.68 1.54 -13.55
C ALA A 250 11.35 2.27 -12.38
N THR A 251 10.95 1.95 -11.14
CA THR A 251 11.57 2.54 -9.94
C THR A 251 13.00 2.05 -9.75
N ALA A 252 13.28 0.79 -10.07
CA ALA A 252 14.60 0.20 -9.96
C ALA A 252 15.58 0.75 -11.01
N ALA A 253 15.21 0.74 -12.28
CA ALA A 253 16.04 1.26 -13.37
C ALA A 253 16.50 2.71 -13.10
N ASN A 254 15.55 3.59 -12.74
CA ASN A 254 15.86 4.98 -12.40
C ASN A 254 16.79 5.11 -11.18
N ARG A 255 16.59 4.26 -10.17
CA ARG A 255 17.41 4.26 -8.96
C ARG A 255 18.83 3.82 -9.23
N TYR A 256 19.03 2.75 -9.99
CA TYR A 256 20.37 2.23 -10.27
C TYR A 256 21.16 3.19 -11.16
N ARG A 257 20.53 3.84 -12.15
CA ARG A 257 21.15 4.96 -12.89
C ARG A 257 21.58 6.09 -11.96
N HIS A 258 20.69 6.50 -11.05
CA HIS A 258 21.01 7.55 -10.09
C HIS A 258 22.16 7.16 -9.15
N TRP A 259 22.21 5.91 -8.70
CA TRP A 259 23.33 5.40 -7.89
C TRP A 259 24.64 5.36 -8.69
N ALA A 260 24.59 5.00 -9.98
CA ALA A 260 25.76 5.02 -10.86
C ALA A 260 26.32 6.43 -11.06
N GLU A 261 25.44 7.43 -11.28
CA GLU A 261 25.81 8.85 -11.39
C GLU A 261 26.43 9.37 -10.08
N ALA A 262 25.87 8.96 -8.94
CA ALA A 262 26.36 9.35 -7.63
C ALA A 262 27.67 8.66 -7.25
N ALA A 263 28.01 7.50 -7.82
CA ALA A 263 29.19 6.69 -7.49
C ALA A 263 30.54 7.37 -7.80
N GLY A 264 30.54 8.60 -8.29
CA GLY A 264 31.72 9.48 -8.40
C GLY A 264 31.62 10.81 -7.64
N GLN A 265 30.55 11.04 -6.86
CA GLN A 265 30.28 12.30 -6.17
C GLN A 265 30.03 12.05 -4.67
N SER A 266 30.70 12.79 -3.79
CA SER A 266 30.44 12.77 -2.35
C SER A 266 29.03 13.27 -2.07
N SER A 267 28.12 12.39 -1.65
CA SER A 267 26.73 12.76 -1.37
C SER A 267 26.60 13.57 -0.06
N PRO A 268 25.86 14.69 -0.03
CA PRO A 268 25.64 15.50 1.17
C PRO A 268 24.45 15.07 2.03
N VAL A 269 23.81 13.93 1.72
CA VAL A 269 22.66 13.42 2.47
C VAL A 269 23.02 12.04 2.97
N CYS A 270 23.11 11.92 4.30
CA CYS A 270 23.62 10.82 5.14
C CYS A 270 25.14 10.54 5.01
N ASP A 271 25.83 10.52 6.16
CA ASP A 271 27.28 10.25 6.32
C ASP A 271 27.73 8.84 5.86
N THR A 272 26.89 8.12 5.11
CA THR A 272 27.25 6.85 4.49
C THR A 272 27.83 7.14 3.12
N PRO A 273 29.13 6.87 2.88
CA PRO A 273 29.73 7.05 1.56
C PRO A 273 28.94 6.27 0.51
N THR A 274 28.86 6.84 -0.70
CA THR A 274 28.31 6.16 -1.89
C THR A 274 28.96 4.79 -2.02
N PRO A 275 28.23 3.73 -2.44
CA PRO A 275 28.82 2.41 -2.49
C PRO A 275 30.04 2.45 -3.42
N ALA A 276 31.16 1.84 -2.99
CA ALA A 276 32.34 1.65 -3.82
C ALA A 276 32.10 0.58 -4.90
N VAL A 277 30.93 0.65 -5.54
CA VAL A 277 30.47 -0.28 -6.56
C VAL A 277 30.82 0.34 -7.91
N PRO A 278 31.42 -0.44 -8.84
CA PRO A 278 31.69 0.05 -10.17
C PRO A 278 30.41 0.62 -10.82
N PRO A 279 30.40 1.89 -11.28
CA PRO A 279 29.21 2.47 -11.92
C PRO A 279 28.69 1.62 -13.08
N ALA A 280 29.58 0.96 -13.82
CA ALA A 280 29.22 0.03 -14.90
C ALA A 280 28.29 -1.10 -14.45
N LEU A 281 28.50 -1.65 -13.24
CA LEU A 281 27.65 -2.71 -12.70
C LEU A 281 26.21 -2.23 -12.46
N LEU A 282 26.07 -1.01 -11.94
CA LEU A 282 24.76 -0.39 -11.68
C LEU A 282 24.05 -0.02 -12.98
N LEU A 283 24.80 0.34 -14.04
CA LEU A 283 24.25 0.60 -15.36
C LEU A 283 23.80 -0.69 -16.05
N ASP A 284 24.61 -1.76 -16.01
CA ASP A 284 24.23 -3.09 -16.51
C ASP A 284 22.90 -3.52 -15.88
N TRP A 285 22.78 -3.42 -14.55
CA TRP A 285 21.55 -3.76 -13.85
C TRP A 285 20.39 -2.82 -14.21
N ALA A 286 20.64 -1.52 -14.36
CA ALA A 286 19.61 -0.58 -14.80
C ALA A 286 19.05 -0.90 -16.19
N ASP A 287 19.89 -1.40 -17.09
CA ASP A 287 19.50 -1.77 -18.45
C ASP A 287 18.70 -3.08 -18.47
N GLU A 288 19.06 -4.06 -17.63
CA GLU A 288 18.23 -5.25 -17.42
C GLU A 288 16.84 -4.90 -16.86
N GLU A 289 16.78 -3.99 -15.89
CA GLU A 289 15.50 -3.51 -15.34
C GLU A 289 14.67 -2.74 -16.37
N GLN A 290 15.34 -2.02 -17.28
CA GLN A 290 14.68 -1.34 -18.38
C GLN A 290 14.09 -2.34 -19.39
N ALA A 291 14.84 -3.39 -19.75
CA ALA A 291 14.34 -4.44 -20.62
C ALA A 291 13.14 -5.18 -19.99
N ALA A 292 13.22 -5.49 -18.68
CA ALA A 292 12.13 -6.12 -17.94
C ALA A 292 10.89 -5.20 -17.82
N LEU A 293 11.10 -3.89 -17.67
CA LEU A 293 10.04 -2.89 -17.72
C LEU A 293 9.32 -2.91 -19.06
N ASP A 294 10.07 -2.89 -20.17
CA ASP A 294 9.49 -2.85 -21.51
C ASP A 294 8.71 -4.13 -21.80
N HIS A 295 9.24 -5.29 -21.40
CA HIS A 295 8.51 -6.57 -21.47
C HIS A 295 7.22 -6.55 -20.65
N SER A 296 7.28 -6.13 -19.39
CA SER A 296 6.12 -6.06 -18.50
C SER A 296 5.04 -5.10 -19.01
N ARG A 297 5.43 -4.02 -19.70
CA ARG A 297 4.49 -3.09 -20.33
C ARG A 297 3.77 -3.72 -21.51
N ILE A 298 4.48 -4.50 -22.33
CA ILE A 298 3.89 -5.24 -23.46
C ILE A 298 2.90 -6.28 -22.92
N GLU A 299 3.31 -7.10 -21.95
CA GLU A 299 2.41 -8.08 -21.33
C GLU A 299 1.16 -7.43 -20.74
N PHE A 300 1.33 -6.31 -20.03
CA PHE A 300 0.21 -5.58 -19.46
C PHE A 300 -0.73 -5.02 -20.53
N ALA A 301 -0.19 -4.42 -21.61
CA ALA A 301 -1.00 -3.88 -22.71
C ALA A 301 -1.77 -4.98 -23.45
N GLN A 302 -1.17 -6.17 -23.61
CA GLN A 302 -1.85 -7.32 -24.20
C GLN A 302 -2.95 -7.88 -23.29
N TRP A 303 -2.71 -7.88 -21.98
CA TRP A 303 -3.66 -8.41 -21.00
C TRP A 303 -4.84 -7.46 -20.75
N TRP A 304 -4.59 -6.15 -20.68
CA TRP A 304 -5.61 -5.11 -20.44
C TRP A 304 -6.22 -4.61 -21.76
N SER A 305 -7.09 -5.44 -22.34
CA SER A 305 -7.84 -5.11 -23.56
C SER A 305 -9.16 -4.38 -23.27
N ASP A 306 -9.72 -3.72 -24.29
CA ASP A 306 -11.05 -3.09 -24.23
C ASP A 306 -12.13 -4.11 -23.82
N ASP A 307 -12.07 -5.34 -24.34
CA ASP A 307 -13.00 -6.42 -23.98
C ASP A 307 -12.92 -6.79 -22.49
N ARG A 308 -11.70 -6.84 -21.93
CA ARG A 308 -11.51 -7.13 -20.51
C ARG A 308 -12.01 -5.98 -19.64
N ALA A 309 -11.70 -4.75 -20.04
CA ALA A 309 -12.16 -3.55 -19.34
C ALA A 309 -13.69 -3.48 -19.33
N GLU A 310 -14.34 -3.76 -20.47
CA GLU A 310 -15.79 -3.77 -20.61
C GLU A 310 -16.44 -4.93 -19.84
N SER A 311 -15.86 -6.14 -19.89
CA SER A 311 -16.33 -7.28 -19.08
C SER A 311 -16.31 -6.95 -17.58
N LEU A 312 -15.20 -6.40 -17.08
CA LEU A 312 -15.08 -5.99 -15.67
C LEU A 312 -16.08 -4.88 -15.32
N ARG A 313 -16.30 -3.92 -16.23
CA ARG A 313 -17.29 -2.85 -16.05
C ARG A 313 -18.71 -3.41 -15.93
N GLN A 314 -19.07 -4.37 -16.77
CA GLN A 314 -20.38 -5.02 -16.72
C GLN A 314 -20.56 -5.82 -15.43
N GLN A 315 -19.55 -6.57 -14.98
CA GLN A 315 -19.60 -7.28 -13.69
C GLN A 315 -19.86 -6.31 -12.53
N LEU A 316 -19.08 -5.22 -12.44
CA LEU A 316 -19.23 -4.21 -11.40
C LEU A 316 -20.60 -3.52 -11.44
N SER A 317 -21.11 -3.22 -12.65
CA SER A 317 -22.41 -2.58 -12.84
C SER A 317 -23.56 -3.49 -12.42
N ARG A 318 -23.51 -4.79 -12.75
CA ARG A 318 -24.51 -5.79 -12.33
C ARG A 318 -24.55 -5.94 -10.80
N LEU A 319 -23.39 -5.90 -10.15
CA LEU A 319 -23.28 -6.00 -8.70
C LEU A 319 -23.76 -4.73 -7.97
N ALA A 320 -23.54 -3.55 -8.56
CA ALA A 320 -24.02 -2.28 -8.01
C ALA A 320 -25.55 -2.08 -8.19
N GLY A 321 -26.15 -2.71 -9.20
CA GLY A 321 -27.56 -2.54 -9.60
C GLY A 321 -28.55 -3.59 -9.09
N SER A 322 -28.11 -4.61 -8.34
CA SER A 322 -29.05 -5.58 -7.74
C SER A 322 -29.80 -4.96 -6.56
N LYS A 323 -31.10 -4.72 -6.77
CA LYS A 323 -32.09 -4.37 -5.76
C LYS A 323 -32.30 -5.53 -4.79
#